data_AF-X0U1M2-F1
#
_entry.id   AF-X0U1M2-F1
#
_cell.length_a   1.000
_cell.length_b   1.000
_cell.length_c   1.000
_cell.angle_alpha   90.00
_cell.angle_beta   90.00
_cell.angle_gamma   90.00
#
_symmetry.space_group_name_H-M   'P 1'
#
loop_
_entity.id
_entity.type
_entity.pdbx_description
1 polymer ?
#
loop_
_entity_poly.entity_id
_entity_poly.type
_entity_poly.pdbx_seq_one_letter_code
_entity_poly.pdbx_strand_id
1 'polypeptide(L)'
;MAYGRTNVETARAAQERVGRDKFWSPKEGKNRVRILPPWGPDVDRFWHEWWIHWGVGPRNMPVVCLAKYNRTPCHICEVIKALQTSQVDEDAKQADDMKANLSVLYNILPLDVAEPSVQVMRTGPQIFEGILGYVTDPDWGNIDDPQEGFD
;
A
#
# COMPACT_ATOMS: atom_id res chain seq x y z
N MET A 1 29.45 -6.65 10.99
CA MET A 1 28.53 -6.43 9.84
C MET A 1 27.46 -5.45 10.29
N ALA A 2 27.43 -4.24 9.73
CA ALA A 2 26.48 -3.20 10.13
C ALA A 2 25.20 -3.32 9.30
N TYR A 3 24.08 -3.66 9.95
CA TYR A 3 22.76 -3.62 9.32
C TYR A 3 22.49 -2.21 8.79
N GLY A 4 22.00 -2.12 7.55
CA GLY A 4 21.87 -0.89 6.78
C GLY A 4 21.12 0.21 7.54
N ARG A 5 21.83 1.26 7.93
CA ARG A 5 21.23 2.47 8.47
C ARG A 5 20.58 3.22 7.32
N THR A 6 19.26 3.41 7.37
CA THR A 6 18.56 4.30 6.44
C THR A 6 19.19 5.70 6.54
N ASN A 7 19.68 6.23 5.43
CA ASN A 7 20.15 7.60 5.38
C ASN A 7 18.92 8.52 5.56
N VAL A 8 18.75 9.03 6.78
CA VAL A 8 17.59 9.81 7.19
C VAL A 8 17.46 11.09 6.36
N GLU A 9 18.58 11.68 5.92
CA GLU A 9 18.56 12.88 5.09
C GLU A 9 18.09 12.58 3.68
N THR A 10 18.56 11.47 3.09
CA THR A 10 18.08 11.01 1.78
C THR A 10 16.60 10.65 1.83
N ALA A 11 16.15 9.97 2.90
CA ALA A 11 14.75 9.65 3.08
C ALA A 11 13.88 10.91 3.24
N ARG A 12 14.37 11.92 3.96
CA ARG A 12 13.67 13.21 4.13
C ARG A 12 13.58 13.98 2.82
N ALA A 13 14.68 14.08 2.08
CA ALA A 13 14.71 14.73 0.76
C ALA A 13 13.84 14.00 -0.28
N ALA A 14 13.76 12.66 -0.20
CA ALA A 14 12.83 11.89 -1.03
C ALA A 14 11.37 12.16 -0.64
N GLN A 15 11.07 12.23 0.66
CA GLN A 15 9.72 12.53 1.16
C GLN A 15 9.25 13.93 0.76
N GLU A 16 10.13 14.93 0.76
CA GLU A 16 9.84 16.30 0.30
C GLU A 16 9.57 16.37 -1.22
N ARG A 17 10.07 15.40 -2.01
CA ARG A 17 9.84 15.30 -3.47
C ARG A 17 8.58 14.52 -3.83
N VAL A 18 8.05 13.71 -2.92
CA VAL A 18 6.77 13.00 -3.11
C VAL A 18 5.65 13.98 -2.76
N GLY A 19 5.17 14.72 -3.77
CA GLY A 19 3.98 15.56 -3.61
C GLY A 19 2.82 14.75 -3.06
N ARG A 20 2.20 15.21 -1.96
CA ARG A 20 0.98 14.60 -1.37
C ARG A 20 -0.17 14.56 -2.38
N ASP A 21 -0.11 15.46 -3.35
CA ASP A 21 -1.03 15.70 -4.45
C ASP A 21 -1.12 14.52 -5.43
N LYS A 22 -0.23 13.52 -5.30
CA LYS A 22 -0.27 12.30 -6.14
C LYS A 22 -1.13 11.19 -5.56
N PHE A 23 -1.46 11.19 -4.27
CA PHE A 23 -2.30 10.15 -3.67
C PHE A 23 -3.77 10.60 -3.66
N TRP A 24 -4.62 9.79 -4.28
CA TRP A 24 -6.05 10.00 -4.28
C TRP A 24 -6.69 9.41 -3.04
N SER A 25 -7.76 10.02 -2.55
CA SER A 25 -8.60 9.50 -1.47
C SER A 25 -10.07 9.63 -1.85
N PRO A 26 -10.89 8.60 -1.56
CA PRO A 26 -12.32 8.66 -1.85
C PRO A 26 -12.99 9.77 -1.04
N LYS A 27 -13.92 10.48 -1.68
CA LYS A 27 -14.83 11.41 -1.03
C LYS A 27 -16.04 10.65 -0.48
N GLU A 28 -16.79 11.27 0.41
CA GLU A 28 -18.05 10.70 0.87
C GLU A 28 -19.02 10.48 -0.31
N GLY A 29 -19.66 9.31 -0.37
CA GLY A 29 -20.59 8.94 -1.43
C GLY A 29 -19.97 8.15 -2.57
N LYS A 30 -20.55 8.27 -3.77
CA LYS A 30 -20.11 7.53 -4.96
C LYS A 30 -18.88 8.22 -5.56
N ASN A 31 -17.84 7.43 -5.81
CA ASN A 31 -16.62 7.85 -6.49
C ASN A 31 -16.46 6.99 -7.74
N ARG A 32 -16.05 7.59 -8.86
CA ARG A 32 -15.71 6.88 -10.10
C ARG A 32 -14.23 7.07 -10.42
N VAL A 33 -13.53 5.97 -10.63
CA VAL A 33 -12.09 5.96 -10.87
C VAL A 33 -11.75 4.90 -11.90
N ARG A 34 -11.01 5.27 -12.95
CA ARG A 34 -10.49 4.30 -13.92
C ARG A 34 -9.16 3.74 -13.41
N ILE A 35 -9.08 2.42 -13.21
CA ILE A 35 -7.81 1.73 -12.96
C ILE A 35 -7.01 1.69 -14.27
N LEU A 36 -5.73 2.02 -14.19
CA LEU A 36 -4.86 2.11 -15.36
C LEU A 36 -4.03 0.84 -15.56
N PRO A 37 -3.59 0.54 -16.80
CA PRO A 37 -2.69 -0.56 -17.08
C PRO A 37 -1.36 -0.50 -16.30
N PRO A 38 -0.55 -1.57 -16.34
CA PRO A 38 0.79 -1.58 -15.78
C PRO A 38 1.65 -0.39 -16.26
N TRP A 39 2.48 0.14 -15.38
CA TRP A 39 3.26 1.38 -15.60
C TRP A 39 4.54 1.19 -16.44
N GLY A 40 4.79 -0.02 -16.93
CA GLY A 40 5.97 -0.32 -17.74
C GLY A 40 5.91 -1.69 -18.39
N PRO A 41 6.73 -1.92 -19.43
CA PRO A 41 6.69 -3.15 -20.23
C PRO A 41 7.10 -4.40 -19.46
N ASP A 42 7.86 -4.23 -18.36
CA ASP A 42 8.35 -5.34 -17.52
C ASP A 42 7.43 -5.63 -16.32
N VAL A 43 6.27 -4.96 -16.24
CA VAL A 43 5.31 -5.12 -15.15
C VAL A 43 4.05 -5.74 -15.72
N ASP A 44 3.69 -6.92 -15.22
CA ASP A 44 2.53 -7.70 -15.65
C ASP A 44 1.23 -7.29 -14.95
N ARG A 45 1.33 -6.63 -13.79
CA ARG A 45 0.20 -6.30 -12.91
C ARG A 45 -0.06 -4.81 -12.86
N PHE A 46 -1.33 -4.43 -12.91
CA PHE A 46 -1.77 -3.05 -12.71
C PHE A 46 -1.74 -2.59 -11.24
N TRP A 47 -1.40 -3.49 -10.31
CA TRP A 47 -1.32 -3.21 -8.87
C TRP A 47 0.06 -3.47 -8.29
N HIS A 48 0.33 -2.85 -7.13
CA HIS A 48 1.52 -3.11 -6.34
C HIS A 48 1.16 -3.37 -4.87
N GLU A 49 1.64 -4.48 -4.32
CA GLU A 49 1.42 -4.85 -2.92
C GLU A 49 2.52 -4.31 -2.01
N TRP A 50 2.11 -3.57 -0.97
CA TRP A 50 3.00 -3.07 0.06
C TRP A 50 2.63 -3.49 1.48
N TRP A 51 3.54 -4.19 2.16
CA TRP A 51 3.40 -4.54 3.57
C TRP A 51 4.08 -3.52 4.49
N ILE A 52 3.30 -2.86 5.34
CA ILE A 52 3.77 -1.73 6.16
C ILE A 52 3.44 -1.96 7.64
N HIS A 53 4.43 -1.80 8.50
CA HIS A 53 4.26 -1.53 9.92
C HIS A 53 3.94 -0.06 10.12
N TRP A 54 2.80 0.24 10.72
CA TRP A 54 2.40 1.61 11.03
C TRP A 54 2.84 1.99 12.44
N GLY A 55 2.97 3.30 12.67
CA GLY A 55 3.21 3.84 14.00
C GLY A 55 4.57 3.51 14.64
N VAL A 56 5.61 3.37 13.82
CA VAL A 56 6.94 2.98 14.31
C VAL A 56 7.72 4.19 14.82
N GLY A 57 8.19 4.11 16.06
CA GLY A 57 9.06 5.09 16.70
C GLY A 57 8.36 6.40 17.10
N PRO A 58 9.10 7.39 17.63
CA PRO A 58 8.52 8.61 18.21
C PRO A 58 7.82 9.52 17.19
N ARG A 59 8.01 9.28 15.90
CA ARG A 59 7.37 10.02 14.80
C ARG A 59 6.22 9.27 14.14
N ASN A 60 5.84 8.11 14.68
CA ASN A 60 4.71 7.31 14.20
C ASN A 60 4.81 6.98 12.69
N MET A 61 6.02 6.63 12.22
CA MET A 61 6.32 6.52 10.79
C MET A 61 5.87 5.16 10.22
N PRO A 62 5.44 5.11 8.94
CA PRO A 62 5.32 3.86 8.21
C PRO A 62 6.69 3.26 7.90
N VAL A 63 6.86 1.97 8.16
CA VAL A 63 8.08 1.22 7.83
C VAL A 63 7.73 -0.05 7.09
N VAL A 64 8.39 -0.30 5.96
CA VAL A 64 8.20 -1.51 5.16
C VAL A 64 8.60 -2.75 5.96
N CYS A 65 7.74 -3.76 5.97
CA CYS A 65 8.02 -5.04 6.60
C CYS A 65 8.99 -5.86 5.74
N LEU A 66 10.28 -5.87 6.09
CA LEU A 66 11.29 -6.59 5.32
C LEU A 66 11.01 -8.11 5.23
N ALA A 67 10.46 -8.70 6.28
CA ALA A 67 10.16 -10.14 6.33
C ALA A 67 9.14 -10.56 5.26
N LYS A 68 8.18 -9.70 4.92
CA LYS A 68 7.19 -9.96 3.87
C LYS A 68 7.78 -9.97 2.45
N TYR A 69 9.00 -9.46 2.30
CA TYR A 69 9.77 -9.47 1.04
C TYR A 69 10.94 -10.45 1.07
N ASN A 70 10.92 -11.43 1.97
CA ASN A 70 12.02 -12.38 2.17
C ASN A 70 13.37 -11.70 2.48
N ARG A 71 13.33 -10.50 3.08
CA ARG A 71 14.51 -9.78 3.54
C ARG A 71 14.53 -9.83 5.07
N THR A 72 15.34 -10.73 5.61
CA THR A 72 15.47 -10.94 7.06
C THR A 72 16.82 -10.48 7.58
N PRO A 73 16.91 -9.98 8.83
CA PRO A 73 15.84 -9.89 9.83
C PRO A 73 14.94 -8.64 9.67
N CYS A 74 13.71 -8.74 10.18
CA CYS A 74 12.82 -7.58 10.38
C CYS A 74 12.62 -7.37 11.89
N HIS A 75 13.33 -6.40 12.46
CA HIS A 75 13.32 -6.17 13.91
C HIS A 75 11.94 -5.81 14.48
N ILE A 76 11.07 -5.18 13.68
CA ILE A 76 9.71 -4.86 14.12
C ILE A 76 8.90 -6.16 14.32
N CYS A 77 9.04 -7.13 13.41
CA CYS A 77 8.44 -8.45 13.58
C CYS A 77 8.98 -9.20 14.80
N GLU A 78 10.26 -9.02 15.15
CA GLU A 78 10.84 -9.63 16.36
C GLU A 78 10.25 -9.01 17.63
N VAL A 79 10.10 -7.68 17.66
CA VAL A 79 9.44 -6.97 18.77
C VAL A 79 7.98 -7.42 18.91
N ILE A 80 7.23 -7.51 17.81
CA ILE A 80 5.84 -7.99 17.83
C ILE A 80 5.77 -9.40 18.42
N LYS A 81 6.66 -10.31 18.02
CA LYS A 81 6.70 -11.67 18.59
C LYS A 81 6.97 -11.63 20.09
N ALA A 82 7.87 -10.78 20.56
CA ALA A 82 8.15 -10.63 21.99
C ALA A 82 6.92 -10.14 22.76
N LEU A 83 6.22 -9.12 22.23
CA LEU A 83 4.98 -8.60 22.80
C LEU A 83 3.87 -9.67 22.85
N GLN A 84 3.73 -10.47 21.80
CA GLN A 84 2.74 -11.57 21.76
C GLN A 84 3.02 -12.67 22.78
N THR A 85 4.29 -12.85 23.17
CA THR A 85 4.68 -13.84 24.20
C THR A 85 4.67 -13.27 25.62
N SER A 86 4.39 -11.98 25.77
CA SER A 86 4.26 -11.33 27.07
C SER A 86 2.99 -11.79 27.80
N GLN A 87 3.02 -11.75 29.14
CA GLN A 87 1.84 -11.99 29.99
C GLN A 87 1.12 -10.69 30.36
N VAL A 88 1.45 -9.58 29.70
CA VAL A 88 0.81 -8.27 29.91
C VAL A 88 -0.29 -8.10 28.87
N ASP A 89 -1.53 -7.89 29.33
CA ASP A 89 -2.70 -7.78 28.44
C ASP A 89 -2.58 -6.61 27.43
N GLU A 90 -1.92 -5.51 27.81
CA GLU A 90 -1.70 -4.36 26.94
C GLU A 90 -0.74 -4.66 25.77
N ASP A 91 0.20 -5.60 25.96
CA ASP A 91 1.19 -5.95 24.94
C ASP A 91 0.55 -6.66 23.75
N ALA A 92 -0.52 -7.42 23.97
CA ALA A 92 -1.27 -8.08 22.91
C ALA A 92 -1.90 -7.06 21.96
N LYS A 93 -2.47 -5.99 22.52
CA LYS A 93 -3.05 -4.89 21.73
C LYS A 93 -1.97 -4.14 20.96
N GLN A 94 -0.86 -3.81 21.63
CA GLN A 94 0.26 -3.13 20.98
C GLN A 94 0.86 -3.97 19.84
N ALA A 95 0.96 -5.28 20.01
CA ALA A 95 1.42 -6.19 18.98
C ALA A 95 0.52 -6.19 17.74
N ASP A 96 -0.80 -6.11 17.92
CA ASP A 96 -1.77 -6.05 16.83
C ASP A 96 -1.69 -4.70 16.09
N ASP A 97 -1.62 -3.58 16.83
CA ASP A 97 -1.46 -2.24 16.26
C ASP A 97 -0.17 -2.09 15.42
N MET A 98 0.91 -2.76 15.84
CA MET A 98 2.21 -2.73 15.15
C MET A 98 2.29 -3.71 13.97
N LYS A 99 1.34 -4.63 13.80
CA LYS A 99 1.38 -5.67 12.79
C LYS A 99 1.46 -5.10 11.38
N ALA A 100 2.23 -5.77 10.52
CA ALA A 100 2.34 -5.37 9.13
C ALA A 100 0.99 -5.59 8.40
N ASN A 101 0.46 -4.52 7.83
CA ASN A 101 -0.79 -4.55 7.07
C ASN A 101 -0.52 -4.47 5.57
N LEU A 102 -1.29 -5.23 4.80
CA LEU A 102 -1.27 -5.18 3.34
C LEU A 102 -1.97 -3.90 2.87
N SER A 103 -1.24 -3.09 2.11
CA SER A 103 -1.78 -1.99 1.31
C SER A 103 -1.55 -2.32 -0.15
N VAL A 104 -2.55 -2.10 -1.00
CA VAL A 104 -2.43 -2.30 -2.45
C VAL A 104 -2.54 -0.96 -3.14
N LEU A 105 -1.61 -0.69 -4.06
CA LEU A 105 -1.51 0.56 -4.80
C LEU A 105 -1.91 0.33 -6.25
N TYR A 106 -2.64 1.29 -6.82
CA TYR A 106 -3.06 1.31 -8.21
C TYR A 106 -2.81 2.70 -8.78
N ASN A 107 -2.39 2.77 -10.04
CA ASN A 107 -2.51 4.02 -10.79
C ASN A 107 -3.96 4.15 -11.27
N ILE A 108 -4.55 5.31 -11.03
CA ILE A 108 -5.93 5.60 -11.38
C ILE A 108 -6.09 6.95 -12.06
N LEU A 109 -7.19 7.11 -12.78
CA LEU A 109 -7.70 8.39 -13.24
C LEU A 109 -9.05 8.68 -12.56
N PRO A 110 -9.14 9.68 -11.67
CA PRO A 110 -10.42 10.08 -11.09
C PRO A 110 -11.32 10.71 -12.15
N LEU A 111 -12.57 10.25 -12.27
CA LEU A 111 -13.47 10.70 -13.34
C LEU A 111 -14.42 11.84 -12.90
N ASP A 112 -14.54 12.06 -11.60
CA ASP A 112 -15.43 13.08 -11.02
C ASP A 112 -14.71 14.43 -10.79
N VAL A 113 -13.75 14.77 -11.65
CA VAL A 113 -12.99 16.03 -11.62
C VAL A 113 -12.88 16.63 -13.03
N ALA A 114 -12.81 17.96 -13.14
CA ALA A 114 -12.80 18.65 -14.43
C ALA A 114 -11.51 18.42 -15.24
N GLU A 115 -10.37 18.32 -14.56
CA GLU A 115 -9.05 18.08 -15.16
C GLU A 115 -8.42 16.86 -14.50
N PRO A 116 -8.77 15.64 -14.96
CA PRO A 116 -8.29 14.43 -14.33
C PRO A 116 -6.81 14.22 -14.64
N SER A 117 -6.04 13.88 -13.61
CA SER A 117 -4.63 13.54 -13.70
C SER A 117 -4.38 12.19 -13.04
N VAL A 118 -3.33 11.50 -13.47
CA VAL A 118 -2.95 10.20 -12.92
C VAL A 118 -2.61 10.36 -11.44
N GLN A 119 -3.29 9.58 -10.60
CA GLN A 119 -3.09 9.55 -9.15
C GLN A 119 -2.93 8.11 -8.66
N VAL A 120 -2.42 7.96 -7.45
CA VAL A 120 -2.25 6.67 -6.79
C VAL A 120 -3.39 6.45 -5.81
N MET A 121 -4.17 5.40 -6.03
CA MET A 121 -5.16 4.91 -5.07
C MET A 121 -4.52 3.86 -4.18
N ARG A 122 -4.71 3.97 -2.87
CA ARG A 122 -4.33 2.94 -1.90
C ARG A 122 -5.58 2.27 -1.33
N THR A 123 -5.62 0.95 -1.36
CA THR A 123 -6.68 0.17 -0.72
C THR A 123 -6.12 -0.82 0.29
N GLY A 124 -7.02 -1.34 1.13
CA GLY A 124 -6.76 -2.54 1.94
C GLY A 124 -7.07 -3.84 1.17
N PRO A 125 -6.87 -5.00 1.82
CA PRO A 125 -7.06 -6.31 1.22
C PRO A 125 -8.51 -6.57 0.75
N GLN A 126 -9.52 -6.11 1.50
CA GLN A 126 -10.93 -6.36 1.16
C GLN A 126 -11.35 -5.76 -0.19
N ILE A 127 -10.94 -4.51 -0.46
CA ILE A 127 -11.22 -3.87 -1.75
C ILE A 127 -10.40 -4.54 -2.87
N PHE A 128 -9.17 -4.93 -2.57
CA PHE A 128 -8.33 -5.64 -3.54
C PHE A 128 -8.95 -6.99 -3.95
N GLU A 129 -9.44 -7.77 -2.99
CA GLU A 129 -10.16 -9.02 -3.25
C GLU A 129 -11.40 -8.79 -4.12
N GLY A 130 -12.15 -7.71 -3.85
CA GLY A 130 -13.30 -7.32 -4.69
C GLY A 130 -12.88 -6.99 -6.13
N ILE A 131 -11.80 -6.23 -6.32
CA ILE A 131 -11.25 -5.90 -7.65
C ILE A 131 -10.80 -7.17 -8.38
N LEU A 132 -10.07 -8.06 -7.71
CA LEU A 132 -9.66 -9.34 -8.29
C LEU A 132 -10.86 -10.20 -8.69
N GLY A 133 -11.96 -10.15 -7.92
CA GLY A 133 -13.22 -10.80 -8.27
C GLY A 133 -13.69 -10.43 -9.68
N TYR A 134 -13.71 -9.14 -10.00
CA TYR A 134 -14.07 -8.65 -11.34
C TYR A 134 -13.08 -9.11 -12.42
N VAL A 135 -11.77 -9.10 -12.14
CA VAL A 135 -10.75 -9.57 -13.10
C VAL A 135 -10.97 -11.04 -13.47
N THR A 136 -11.40 -11.85 -12.50
CA THR A 136 -11.63 -13.29 -12.70
C THR A 136 -13.02 -13.62 -13.25
N ASP A 137 -13.92 -12.65 -13.30
CA ASP A 137 -15.28 -12.82 -13.80
C ASP A 137 -15.30 -12.76 -15.34
N PRO A 138 -15.78 -13.80 -16.05
CA PRO A 138 -15.85 -13.80 -17.51
C PRO A 138 -16.67 -12.66 -18.12
N ASP A 139 -17.63 -12.09 -17.37
CA ASP A 139 -18.48 -10.99 -17.85
C ASP A 139 -17.76 -9.64 -17.82
N TRP A 140 -16.68 -9.51 -17.04
CA TRP A 140 -15.90 -8.29 -16.86
C TRP A 140 -14.50 -8.42 -17.47
N GLY A 141 -13.73 -9.44 -17.09
CA GLY A 141 -12.41 -9.73 -17.65
C GLY A 141 -11.38 -8.62 -17.42
N ASN A 142 -10.80 -8.09 -18.51
CA ASN A 142 -9.68 -7.16 -18.47
C ASN A 142 -10.11 -5.72 -18.10
N ILE A 143 -10.21 -5.45 -16.80
CA ILE A 143 -10.71 -4.17 -16.29
C ILE A 143 -9.78 -2.98 -16.53
N ASP A 144 -8.48 -3.21 -16.69
CA ASP A 144 -7.48 -2.15 -16.86
C ASP A 144 -7.11 -1.87 -18.32
N ASP A 145 -7.73 -2.55 -19.30
CA ASP A 145 -7.51 -2.26 -20.73
C ASP A 145 -7.77 -0.77 -21.03
N PRO A 146 -6.88 -0.06 -21.74
CA PRO A 146 -7.02 1.38 -21.93
C PRO A 146 -8.19 1.78 -22.86
N GLN A 147 -8.73 0.85 -23.65
CA GLN A 147 -9.82 1.11 -24.60
C GLN A 147 -11.13 0.46 -24.14
N GLU A 148 -11.08 -0.80 -23.71
CA GLU A 148 -12.26 -1.63 -23.45
C GLU A 148 -12.46 -1.99 -21.97
N GLY A 149 -11.60 -1.50 -21.07
CA GLY A 149 -11.72 -1.77 -19.63
C GLY A 149 -12.86 -1.00 -18.95
N PHE A 150 -12.95 -1.08 -17.62
CA PHE A 150 -14.08 -0.58 -16.84
C PHE A 150 -13.69 0.54 -15.84
N ASP A 151 -14.68 1.38 -15.51
CA ASP A 151 -14.59 2.53 -14.60
C ASP A 151 -15.20 2.27 -13.22
#